data_AF-A0A432QMB6-F1
#
_entry.id   AF-A0A432QMB6-F1
#
_cell.length_a   1.000
_cell.length_b   1.000
_cell.length_c   1.000
_cell.angle_alpha   90.00
_cell.angle_beta   90.00
_cell.angle_gamma   90.00
#
_symmetry.space_group_name_H-M   'P 1'
#
loop_
_entity.id
_entity.type
_entity.pdbx_description
1 polymer ?
#
loop_
_entity_poly.entity_id
_entity_poly.type
_entity_poly.pdbx_seq_one_letter_code
_entity_poly.pdbx_strand_id
1 'polypeptide(L)'
;MSGSETLEDEWLIVRNSGEIPEITYHSSLYYLEKDPLGPQLELNAAQKQYLKDAAVERYQEIILRDIQLDNFTKTIYRGVRRSIYNWHRYQAFCARQELECQQFQEEVRAALLLFIEQGKTAAGKDLPQQFLNCSEVELQKFMEDLAIDKTQIPDDIALYCVVEPETEEGE
;
A
#
# COMPACT_ATOMS: atom_id res chain seq x y z
N MET A 1 0.03 27.64 -20.01
CA MET A 1 0.41 27.07 -18.71
C MET A 1 1.87 27.38 -18.48
N SER A 2 2.22 27.89 -17.31
CA SER A 2 3.62 27.99 -16.91
C SER A 2 4.18 26.60 -16.58
N GLY A 3 5.49 26.40 -16.67
CA GLY A 3 6.11 25.12 -16.28
C GLY A 3 5.87 24.73 -14.80
N SER A 4 5.51 25.70 -13.95
CA SER A 4 5.11 25.45 -12.56
C SER A 4 3.69 24.89 -12.47
N GLU A 5 2.75 25.38 -13.27
CA GLU A 5 1.36 24.89 -13.30
C GLU A 5 1.31 23.44 -13.77
N THR A 6 2.09 23.08 -14.80
CA THR A 6 2.11 21.70 -15.32
C THR A 6 2.72 20.70 -14.33
N LEU A 7 3.71 21.11 -13.53
CA LEU A 7 4.28 20.23 -12.49
C LEU A 7 3.27 19.98 -11.36
N GLU A 8 2.49 20.99 -10.98
CA GLU A 8 1.45 20.87 -9.96
C GLU A 8 0.30 19.97 -10.43
N ASP A 9 -0.12 20.10 -11.69
CA ASP A 9 -1.12 19.22 -12.30
C ASP A 9 -0.66 17.75 -12.28
N GLU A 10 0.60 17.48 -12.65
CA GLU A 10 1.15 16.12 -12.62
C GLU A 10 1.32 15.59 -11.20
N TRP A 11 1.69 16.43 -10.24
CA TRP A 11 1.70 16.05 -8.83
C TRP A 11 0.31 15.61 -8.36
N LEU A 12 -0.74 16.35 -8.74
CA LEU A 12 -2.12 16.02 -8.39
C LEU A 12 -2.54 14.67 -8.99
N ILE A 13 -2.11 14.39 -10.22
CA ILE A 13 -2.35 13.10 -10.90
C ILE A 13 -1.66 11.96 -10.14
N VAL A 14 -0.38 12.12 -9.76
CA VAL A 14 0.35 11.10 -8.99
C VAL A 14 -0.29 10.89 -7.61
N ARG A 15 -0.59 11.98 -6.89
CA ARG A 15 -1.16 11.94 -5.53
C ARG A 15 -2.52 11.26 -5.48
N ASN A 16 -3.31 11.37 -6.53
CA ASN A 16 -4.65 10.78 -6.64
C ASN A 16 -4.70 9.51 -7.50
N SER A 17 -3.53 8.92 -7.80
CA SER A 17 -3.42 7.69 -8.58
C SER A 17 -4.12 6.48 -7.92
N GLY A 18 -4.32 5.42 -8.68
CA GLY A 18 -4.95 4.19 -8.19
C GLY A 18 -4.03 3.34 -7.30
N GLU A 19 -4.06 2.03 -7.53
CA GLU A 19 -3.32 1.03 -6.74
C GLU A 19 -1.84 0.86 -7.14
N ILE A 20 -1.37 1.64 -8.13
CA ILE A 20 0.02 1.57 -8.61
C ILE A 20 0.59 2.99 -8.81
N PRO A 21 0.83 3.74 -7.72
CA PRO A 21 1.36 5.11 -7.80
C PRO A 21 2.65 5.25 -8.58
N GLU A 22 3.52 4.23 -8.54
CA GLU A 22 4.77 4.21 -9.31
C GLU A 22 4.56 4.31 -10.83
N ILE A 23 3.52 3.68 -11.38
CA ILE A 23 3.24 3.79 -12.82
C ILE A 23 2.87 5.23 -13.16
N THR A 24 2.05 5.87 -12.32
CA THR A 24 1.65 7.26 -12.53
C THR A 24 2.84 8.20 -12.37
N TYR A 25 3.70 8.00 -11.37
CA TYR A 25 4.95 8.74 -11.20
C TYR A 25 5.83 8.71 -12.46
N HIS A 26 6.09 7.51 -13.00
CA HIS A 26 6.91 7.38 -14.21
C HIS A 26 6.24 7.93 -15.46
N SER A 27 4.91 7.84 -15.54
CA SER A 27 4.13 8.41 -16.65
C SER A 27 4.21 9.94 -16.62
N SER A 28 4.06 10.55 -15.45
CA SER A 28 4.21 12.00 -15.25
C SER A 28 5.62 12.48 -15.58
N LEU A 29 6.66 11.78 -15.13
CA LEU A 29 8.04 12.11 -15.52
C LEU A 29 8.27 12.03 -17.03
N TYR A 30 7.73 10.99 -17.68
CA TYR A 30 7.83 10.85 -19.12
C TYR A 30 7.13 12.00 -19.84
N TYR A 31 5.89 12.32 -19.45
CA TYR A 31 5.13 13.43 -20.01
C TYR A 31 5.89 14.75 -19.87
N LEU A 32 6.39 15.04 -18.67
CA LEU A 32 7.08 16.30 -18.37
C LEU A 32 8.40 16.45 -19.12
N GLU A 33 9.23 15.40 -19.20
CA GLU A 33 10.61 15.51 -19.70
C GLU A 33 10.81 15.02 -21.15
N LYS A 34 9.99 14.09 -21.64
CA LYS A 34 10.33 13.28 -22.83
C LYS A 34 9.25 13.23 -23.91
N ASP A 35 7.98 13.39 -23.54
CA ASP A 35 6.89 13.30 -24.50
C ASP A 35 6.96 14.44 -25.53
N PRO A 36 7.03 14.15 -26.84
CA PRO A 36 7.00 15.18 -27.88
C PRO A 36 5.77 16.08 -27.84
N LEU A 37 4.66 15.60 -27.28
CA LEU A 37 3.41 16.36 -27.07
C LEU A 37 3.33 16.97 -25.65
N GLY A 38 4.28 16.67 -24.78
CA GLY A 38 4.40 17.23 -23.44
C GLY A 38 5.23 18.53 -23.40
N PRO A 39 5.44 19.10 -22.19
CA PRO A 39 6.10 20.39 -22.02
C PRO A 39 7.63 20.35 -22.20
N GLN A 40 8.25 19.16 -22.25
CA GLN A 40 9.69 18.96 -22.46
C GLN A 40 10.57 19.79 -21.48
N LEU A 41 10.19 19.75 -20.21
CA LEU A 41 10.89 20.42 -19.12
C LEU A 41 12.16 19.65 -18.73
N GLU A 42 13.19 20.39 -18.31
CA GLU A 42 14.33 19.82 -17.60
C GLU A 42 14.07 19.93 -16.09
N LEU A 43 13.55 18.86 -15.48
CA LEU A 43 13.24 18.87 -14.06
C LEU A 43 14.50 18.75 -13.21
N ASN A 44 14.64 19.64 -12.23
CA ASN A 44 15.70 19.53 -11.25
C ASN A 44 15.38 18.46 -10.18
N ALA A 45 16.37 18.16 -9.32
CA ALA A 45 16.23 17.14 -8.29
C ALA A 45 15.06 17.41 -7.32
N ALA A 46 14.81 18.66 -6.94
CA ALA A 46 13.72 19.02 -6.03
C ALA A 46 12.34 18.79 -6.67
N GLN A 47 12.19 19.09 -7.96
CA GLN A 47 10.95 18.84 -8.70
C GLN A 47 10.69 17.34 -8.88
N LYS A 48 11.74 16.55 -9.11
CA LYS A 48 11.62 15.08 -9.15
C LYS A 48 11.25 14.52 -7.77
N GLN A 49 11.84 15.06 -6.71
CA GLN A 49 11.51 14.68 -5.35
C GLN A 49 10.04 14.99 -5.02
N TYR A 50 9.55 16.16 -5.43
CA TYR A 50 8.15 16.54 -5.25
C TYR A 50 7.16 15.51 -5.82
N LEU A 51 7.43 14.96 -7.00
CA LEU A 51 6.62 13.88 -7.60
C LEU A 51 6.82 12.52 -6.90
N LYS A 52 8.02 12.23 -6.38
CA LYS A 52 8.26 11.02 -5.59
C LYS A 52 7.46 11.06 -4.30
N ASP A 53 7.44 12.19 -3.62
CA ASP A 53 6.71 12.40 -2.37
C ASP A 53 5.21 12.17 -2.58
N ALA A 54 4.64 12.63 -3.70
CA ALA A 54 3.25 12.34 -4.07
C ALA A 54 2.96 10.83 -4.17
N ALA A 55 3.88 10.07 -4.78
CA ALA A 55 3.73 8.62 -4.91
C ALA A 55 3.88 7.92 -3.56
N VAL A 56 4.85 8.36 -2.73
CA VAL A 56 5.04 7.88 -1.35
C VAL A 56 3.78 8.09 -0.52
N GLU A 57 3.27 9.32 -0.45
CA GLU A 57 2.04 9.64 0.29
C GLU A 57 0.88 8.78 -0.17
N ARG A 58 0.75 8.57 -1.49
CA ARG A 58 -0.32 7.74 -2.02
C ARG A 58 -0.17 6.27 -1.64
N TYR A 59 1.05 5.71 -1.70
CA TYR A 59 1.30 4.36 -1.20
C TYR A 59 0.92 4.23 0.27
N GLN A 60 1.35 5.19 1.10
CA GLN A 60 1.06 5.17 2.53
C GLN A 60 -0.45 5.17 2.80
N GLU A 61 -1.19 6.04 2.12
CA GLU A 61 -2.64 6.14 2.23
C GLU A 61 -3.33 4.81 1.88
N ILE A 62 -3.00 4.19 0.75
CA ILE A 62 -3.69 2.96 0.30
C ILE A 62 -3.31 1.74 1.12
N ILE A 63 -2.09 1.70 1.69
CA ILE A 63 -1.66 0.61 2.59
C ILE A 63 -2.48 0.67 3.89
N LEU A 64 -2.53 1.84 4.53
CA LEU A 64 -3.27 2.03 5.78
C LEU A 64 -4.79 1.89 5.58
N ARG A 65 -5.32 2.39 4.47
CA ARG A 65 -6.75 2.27 4.11
C ARG A 65 -7.27 0.84 4.29
N ASP A 66 -6.48 -0.14 3.86
CA ASP A 66 -6.87 -1.55 3.81
C ASP A 66 -6.57 -2.34 5.09
N ILE A 67 -6.00 -1.69 6.12
CA ILE A 67 -5.78 -2.25 7.47
C ILE A 67 -6.37 -1.34 8.55
N GLN A 68 -7.43 -0.61 8.22
CA GLN A 68 -8.20 0.21 9.15
C GLN A 68 -9.64 -0.31 9.22
N LEU A 69 -10.11 -0.63 10.43
CA LEU A 69 -11.42 -1.25 10.61
C LEU A 69 -12.57 -0.32 10.21
N ASP A 70 -12.41 0.99 10.41
CA ASP A 70 -13.36 2.02 9.99
C ASP A 70 -13.65 2.00 8.49
N ASN A 71 -12.78 1.39 7.68
CA ASN A 71 -12.97 1.27 6.25
C ASN A 71 -13.64 -0.04 5.84
N PHE A 72 -13.71 -1.06 6.70
CA PHE A 72 -14.11 -2.42 6.34
C PHE A 72 -15.46 -2.51 5.60
N THR A 73 -16.42 -1.67 5.99
CA THR A 73 -17.76 -1.62 5.38
C THR A 73 -17.87 -0.62 4.21
N LYS A 74 -16.82 0.16 3.96
CA LYS A 74 -16.80 1.18 2.90
C LYS A 74 -16.37 0.56 1.57
N THR A 75 -16.88 1.12 0.48
CA THR A 75 -16.54 0.70 -0.89
C THR A 75 -15.09 0.92 -1.28
N ILE A 76 -14.31 1.64 -0.47
CA ILE A 76 -12.88 1.89 -0.68
C ILE A 76 -12.00 0.76 -0.13
N TYR A 77 -12.52 -0.08 0.76
CA TYR A 77 -11.77 -1.19 1.35
C TYR A 77 -11.56 -2.31 0.34
N ARG A 78 -10.33 -2.81 0.28
CA ARG A 78 -9.91 -3.92 -0.58
C ARG A 78 -9.32 -5.09 0.22
N GLY A 79 -9.11 -4.88 1.51
CA GLY A 79 -8.65 -5.86 2.48
C GLY A 79 -7.14 -6.05 2.57
N VAL A 80 -6.72 -6.71 3.64
CA VAL A 80 -5.32 -6.92 4.03
C VAL A 80 -4.46 -7.46 2.89
N ARG A 81 -4.95 -8.39 2.06
CA ARG A 81 -4.20 -8.88 0.89
C ARG A 81 -3.75 -7.74 -0.05
N ARG A 82 -4.60 -6.72 -0.25
CA ARG A 82 -4.24 -5.55 -1.07
C ARG A 82 -3.18 -4.69 -0.36
N SER A 83 -3.29 -4.52 0.95
CA SER A 83 -2.28 -3.83 1.77
C SER A 83 -0.91 -4.49 1.62
N ILE A 84 -0.83 -5.83 1.69
CA ILE A 84 0.41 -6.61 1.50
C ILE A 84 1.05 -6.31 0.14
N TYR A 85 0.29 -6.38 -0.96
CA TYR A 85 0.83 -6.09 -2.28
C TYR A 85 1.29 -4.64 -2.43
N ASN A 86 0.52 -3.70 -1.86
CA ASN A 86 0.89 -2.29 -1.91
C ASN A 86 2.13 -2.00 -1.04
N TRP A 87 2.30 -2.70 0.08
CA TRP A 87 3.49 -2.64 0.92
C TRP A 87 4.74 -3.10 0.16
N HIS A 88 4.71 -4.27 -0.48
CA HIS A 88 5.87 -4.73 -1.26
C HIS A 88 6.20 -3.80 -2.42
N ARG A 89 5.18 -3.25 -3.10
CA ARG A 89 5.38 -2.24 -4.15
C ARG A 89 6.00 -0.97 -3.61
N TYR A 90 5.54 -0.51 -2.45
CA TYR A 90 6.09 0.64 -1.76
C TYR A 90 7.57 0.43 -1.41
N GLN A 91 7.93 -0.69 -0.78
CA GLN A 91 9.32 -1.03 -0.47
C GLN A 91 10.19 -1.06 -1.73
N ALA A 92 9.70 -1.70 -2.80
CA ALA A 92 10.42 -1.79 -4.06
C ALA A 92 10.61 -0.42 -4.73
N PHE A 93 9.58 0.44 -4.65
CA PHE A 93 9.65 1.83 -5.11
C PHE A 93 10.67 2.62 -4.28
N CYS A 94 10.62 2.57 -2.95
CA CYS A 94 11.59 3.20 -2.06
C CYS A 94 13.03 2.82 -2.42
N ALA A 95 13.29 1.52 -2.56
CA ALA A 95 14.61 1.01 -2.90
C ALA A 95 15.10 1.54 -4.26
N ARG A 96 14.23 1.56 -5.28
CA ARG A 96 14.57 2.11 -6.61
C ARG A 96 14.81 3.61 -6.61
N GLN A 97 14.12 4.34 -5.72
CA GLN A 97 14.20 5.79 -5.64
C GLN A 97 15.20 6.31 -4.61
N GLU A 98 15.90 5.41 -3.91
CA GLU A 98 16.85 5.68 -2.81
C GLU A 98 16.19 6.47 -1.66
N LEU A 99 14.99 6.05 -1.26
CA LEU A 99 14.19 6.68 -0.19
C LEU A 99 14.19 5.85 1.10
N GLU A 100 14.20 6.54 2.23
CA GLU A 100 14.07 5.97 3.57
C GLU A 100 12.60 5.65 3.88
N CYS A 101 12.31 4.40 4.29
CA CYS A 101 10.93 3.92 4.48
C CYS A 101 10.67 3.31 5.87
N GLN A 102 11.65 3.40 6.77
CA GLN A 102 11.58 2.81 8.11
C GLN A 102 10.49 3.44 8.99
N GLN A 103 10.32 4.76 8.95
CA GLN A 103 9.31 5.43 9.79
C GLN A 103 7.89 4.94 9.48
N PHE A 104 7.58 4.69 8.20
CA PHE A 104 6.26 4.22 7.81
C PHE A 104 6.03 2.73 8.17
N GLN A 105 7.10 1.92 8.24
CA GLN A 105 7.00 0.53 8.71
C GLN A 105 6.39 0.43 10.12
N GLU A 106 6.80 1.33 11.03
CA GLU A 106 6.28 1.37 12.40
C GLU A 106 4.78 1.71 12.43
N GLU A 107 4.34 2.62 11.56
CA GLU A 107 2.94 3.00 11.43
C GLU A 107 2.07 1.85 10.90
N VAL A 108 2.54 1.16 9.84
CA VAL A 108 1.84 -0.02 9.29
C VAL A 108 1.80 -1.15 10.31
N ARG A 109 2.90 -1.37 11.05
CA ARG A 109 2.95 -2.33 12.15
C ARG A 109 1.89 -2.05 13.20
N ALA A 110 1.81 -0.81 13.69
CA ALA A 110 0.86 -0.43 14.73
C ALA A 110 -0.59 -0.58 14.22
N ALA A 111 -0.85 -0.15 12.99
CA ALA A 111 -2.17 -0.26 12.36
C ALA A 111 -2.59 -1.73 12.19
N LEU A 112 -1.70 -2.62 11.73
CA LEU A 112 -2.01 -4.04 11.56
C LEU A 112 -2.32 -4.73 12.89
N LEU A 113 -1.53 -4.47 13.94
CA LEU A 113 -1.78 -5.04 15.26
C LEU A 113 -3.13 -4.61 15.81
N LEU A 114 -3.44 -3.31 15.71
CA LEU A 114 -4.74 -2.77 16.12
C LEU A 114 -5.89 -3.37 15.32
N PHE A 115 -5.73 -3.51 14.00
CA PHE A 115 -6.72 -4.12 13.12
C PHE A 115 -7.01 -5.58 13.50
N ILE A 116 -5.98 -6.37 13.81
CA ILE A 116 -6.13 -7.76 14.25
C ILE A 116 -6.83 -7.83 15.61
N GLU A 117 -6.44 -6.99 16.57
CA GLU A 117 -7.04 -6.97 17.91
C GLU A 117 -8.54 -6.62 17.86
N GLN A 118 -8.89 -5.55 17.15
CA GLN A 118 -10.27 -5.12 16.99
C GLN A 118 -11.07 -6.14 16.17
N GLY A 119 -10.50 -6.64 15.08
CA GLY A 119 -11.11 -7.62 14.20
C GLY A 119 -11.45 -8.92 14.93
N LYS A 120 -10.56 -9.43 15.78
CA LYS A 120 -10.81 -10.59 16.63
C LYS A 120 -12.04 -10.41 17.54
N THR A 121 -12.20 -9.22 18.12
CA THR A 121 -13.33 -8.93 19.02
C THR A 121 -14.68 -8.90 18.28
N ALA A 122 -14.66 -8.44 17.02
CA ALA A 122 -15.82 -8.26 16.16
C ALA A 122 -16.13 -9.47 15.25
N ALA A 123 -15.19 -10.40 15.09
CA ALA A 123 -15.34 -11.60 14.26
C ALA A 123 -16.54 -12.45 14.68
N GLY A 124 -17.36 -12.85 13.70
CA GLY A 124 -18.58 -13.63 13.91
C GLY A 124 -19.74 -12.83 14.50
N LYS A 125 -19.57 -11.52 14.72
CA LYS A 125 -20.60 -10.59 15.17
C LYS A 125 -20.82 -9.50 14.12
N ASP A 126 -19.94 -8.51 14.12
CA ASP A 126 -19.99 -7.34 13.25
C ASP A 126 -19.08 -7.49 12.02
N LEU A 127 -18.19 -8.48 12.04
CA LEU A 127 -17.34 -8.87 10.93
C LEU A 127 -17.55 -10.35 10.58
N PRO A 128 -17.30 -10.75 9.32
CA PRO A 128 -17.13 -12.15 8.98
C PRO A 128 -16.09 -12.82 9.88
N GLN A 129 -16.27 -14.12 10.14
CA GLN A 129 -15.26 -14.90 10.86
C GLN A 129 -13.89 -14.77 10.18
N GLN A 130 -13.85 -14.84 8.85
CA GLN A 130 -12.63 -14.73 8.04
C GLN A 130 -12.45 -13.29 7.54
N PHE A 131 -12.26 -12.34 8.47
CA PHE A 131 -12.13 -10.92 8.10
C PHE A 131 -10.77 -10.58 7.47
N LEU A 132 -9.75 -11.42 7.67
CA LEU A 132 -8.46 -11.32 6.99
C LEU A 132 -8.59 -12.01 5.63
N ASN A 133 -8.69 -11.22 4.55
CA ASN A 133 -8.84 -11.75 3.18
C ASN A 133 -7.52 -12.23 2.55
N CYS A 134 -6.53 -12.54 3.38
CA CYS A 134 -5.26 -13.15 3.02
C CYS A 134 -5.12 -14.51 3.72
N SER A 135 -4.24 -15.35 3.22
CA SER A 135 -3.92 -16.60 3.91
C SER A 135 -3.05 -16.37 5.14
N GLU A 136 -2.95 -17.38 6.01
CA GLU A 136 -2.03 -17.33 7.14
C GLU A 136 -0.59 -17.18 6.66
N VAL A 137 -0.21 -17.84 5.57
CA VAL A 137 1.13 -17.76 4.98
C VAL A 137 1.44 -16.35 4.46
N GLU A 138 0.50 -15.72 3.76
CA GLU A 138 0.62 -14.33 3.32
C GLU A 138 0.77 -13.38 4.52
N LEU A 139 -0.05 -13.57 5.56
CA LEU A 139 -0.01 -12.76 6.77
C LEU A 139 1.32 -12.92 7.53
N GLN A 140 1.83 -14.15 7.67
CA GLN A 140 3.10 -14.43 8.33
C GLN A 140 4.26 -13.69 7.66
N LYS A 141 4.35 -13.74 6.33
CA LYS A 141 5.37 -12.98 5.57
C LYS A 141 5.23 -11.49 5.78
N PHE A 142 4.01 -10.97 5.79
CA PHE A 142 3.78 -9.55 6.03
C PHE A 142 4.17 -9.13 7.46
N MET A 143 3.91 -9.98 8.45
CA MET A 143 4.36 -9.75 9.83
C MET A 143 5.89 -9.77 9.96
N GLU A 144 6.58 -10.66 9.25
CA GLU A 144 8.04 -10.69 9.18
C GLU A 144 8.59 -9.37 8.61
N ASP A 145 8.03 -8.89 7.50
CA ASP A 145 8.40 -7.59 6.90
C ASP A 145 8.18 -6.41 7.86
N LEU A 146 7.17 -6.50 8.72
CA LEU A 146 6.82 -5.47 9.71
C LEU A 146 7.51 -5.68 11.06
N ALA A 147 8.39 -6.67 11.19
CA ALA A 147 9.04 -7.06 12.45
C ALA A 147 8.03 -7.26 13.60
N ILE A 148 6.91 -7.93 13.31
CA ILE A 148 5.90 -8.35 14.28
C ILE A 148 6.25 -9.74 14.79
N ASP A 149 6.38 -9.86 16.11
CA ASP A 149 6.60 -11.15 16.76
C ASP A 149 5.27 -11.91 16.94
N LYS A 150 5.30 -13.24 16.83
CA LYS A 150 4.10 -14.09 16.98
C LYS A 150 3.41 -13.92 18.34
N THR A 151 4.15 -13.55 19.38
CA THR A 151 3.59 -13.26 20.72
C THR A 151 2.71 -12.02 20.76
N GLN A 152 2.77 -11.15 19.74
CA GLN A 152 1.97 -9.92 19.64
C GLN A 152 0.61 -10.14 18.99
N ILE A 153 0.36 -11.32 18.44
CA ILE A 153 -0.89 -11.66 17.77
C ILE A 153 -1.57 -12.85 18.46
N PRO A 154 -2.86 -13.08 18.20
CA PRO A 154 -3.56 -14.24 18.74
C PRO A 154 -3.03 -15.58 18.21
N ASP A 155 -2.89 -16.59 19.07
CA ASP A 155 -2.49 -17.95 18.68
C ASP A 155 -3.45 -18.60 17.66
N ASP A 156 -4.71 -18.15 17.65
CA ASP A 156 -5.78 -18.61 16.78
C ASP A 156 -5.93 -17.78 15.50
N ILE A 157 -4.92 -16.99 15.10
CA ILE A 157 -4.99 -16.08 13.95
C ILE A 157 -5.43 -16.75 12.63
N ALA A 158 -5.07 -18.02 12.46
CA ALA A 158 -5.43 -18.82 11.28
C ALA A 158 -6.95 -18.94 11.11
N LEU A 159 -7.73 -18.92 12.19
CA LEU A 159 -9.21 -18.98 12.14
C LEU A 159 -9.85 -17.74 11.48
N TYR A 160 -9.10 -16.65 11.39
CA TYR A 160 -9.56 -15.39 10.82
C TYR A 160 -9.09 -15.15 9.38
N CYS A 161 -8.20 -16.01 8.87
CA CYS A 161 -7.67 -15.96 7.51
C CYS A 161 -8.55 -16.75 6.53
N VAL A 162 -8.45 -16.44 5.24
CA VAL A 162 -9.06 -17.28 4.20
C VAL A 162 -8.27 -18.58 4.06
N VAL A 163 -8.99 -19.68 3.86
CA VAL A 163 -8.39 -20.98 3.52
C VAL A 163 -7.95 -20.91 2.05
N GLU A 164 -6.66 -21.11 1.78
CA GLU A 164 -6.21 -21.29 0.41
C GLU A 164 -6.84 -22.57 -0.13
N PRO A 165 -7.41 -22.57 -1.35
CA PRO A 165 -7.80 -23.82 -1.98
C PRO A 165 -6.54 -24.68 -2.09
N GLU A 166 -6.63 -25.95 -1.70
CA GLU A 166 -5.59 -26.93 -2.01
C GLU A 166 -5.34 -26.81 -3.52
N THR A 167 -4.13 -26.40 -3.90
CA THR A 167 -3.73 -26.46 -5.30
C THR A 167 -3.74 -27.93 -5.65
N GLU A 168 -4.76 -28.39 -6.38
CA GLU A 168 -4.69 -29.66 -7.09
C GLU A 168 -3.44 -29.59 -7.97
N GLU A 169 -2.35 -30.22 -7.50
CA GLU A 169 -1.17 -30.45 -8.31
C GLU A 169 -1.64 -31.23 -9.55
N GLY A 170 -1.28 -30.70 -10.72
CA GLY A 170 -1.92 -31.02 -11.98
C GLY A 170 -1.95 -32.49 -12.38
N GLU A 171 -2.96 -32.80 -13.21
CA GLU A 171 -2.90 -33.87 -14.22
C GLU A 171 -2.48 -33.30 -15.58
#